data_AF-A4S3V9-F1
#
_entry.id   AF-A4S3V9-F1
#
_cell.length_a   1.000
_cell.length_b   1.000
_cell.length_c   1.000
_cell.angle_alpha   90.00
_cell.angle_beta   90.00
_cell.angle_gamma   90.00
#
_symmetry.space_group_name_H-M   'P 1'
#
loop_
_entity.id
_entity.type
_entity.pdbx_description
1 polymer ?
#
loop_
_entity_poly.entity_id
_entity_poly.type
_entity_poly.pdbx_seq_one_letter_code
_entity_poly.pdbx_strand_id
1 'polypeptide(L)'
;MPDPIPCARAREQRERSKDVCDDITNAVEHYAAEGFDALESCLNEETDPDERTKAAFKHGLDALYAKLQLKIGDNFNRFCSHAKAACFAIPSEVIEYESRVEEIDALPSVSEEEESALDGELRSLRARISRARALKTTSEKECKALDKELESHVEVVGRIQAITAAVGKENARVKEGLNAAGAIVHTAKQLQPLLAQAEAMQRTGGFMPERSTSIDPVVMANNAVKQHFIQGSSLSVLRSLNAKLSSQVTA
;
A
#
# COMPACT_ATOMS: atom_id res chain seq x y z
N MET A 1 -30.42 -16.88 -52.86
CA MET A 1 -31.37 -17.05 -51.74
C MET A 1 -31.00 -16.01 -50.71
N PRO A 2 -31.80 -14.96 -50.48
CA PRO A 2 -31.56 -14.04 -49.38
C PRO A 2 -31.89 -14.75 -48.06
N ASP A 3 -31.03 -14.63 -47.05
CA ASP A 3 -31.29 -15.16 -45.71
C ASP A 3 -32.62 -14.61 -45.17
N PRO A 4 -33.48 -15.45 -44.57
CA PRO A 4 -34.70 -14.97 -43.95
C PRO A 4 -34.33 -14.00 -42.82
N ILE A 5 -34.89 -12.79 -42.89
CA ILE A 5 -34.71 -11.75 -41.87
C ILE A 5 -35.14 -12.37 -40.53
N PRO A 6 -34.24 -12.43 -39.51
CA PRO A 6 -34.58 -13.02 -38.22
C PRO A 6 -35.78 -12.28 -37.61
N CYS A 7 -36.77 -13.02 -37.10
CA CYS A 7 -37.88 -12.41 -36.37
C CYS A 7 -37.33 -11.57 -35.19
N ALA A 8 -38.04 -10.52 -34.79
CA ALA A 8 -37.58 -9.59 -33.73
C ALA A 8 -37.17 -10.33 -32.44
N ARG A 9 -37.86 -11.43 -32.13
CA ARG A 9 -37.60 -12.30 -30.97
C ARG A 9 -36.27 -13.06 -31.08
N ALA A 10 -35.92 -13.56 -32.26
CA ALA A 10 -34.63 -14.20 -32.52
C ALA A 10 -33.46 -13.22 -32.42
N ARG A 11 -33.68 -11.93 -32.76
CA ARG A 11 -32.70 -10.87 -32.56
C ARG A 11 -32.51 -10.53 -31.07
N GLU A 12 -33.60 -10.37 -30.33
CA GLU A 12 -33.58 -10.09 -28.89
C GLU A 12 -32.90 -11.23 -28.10
N GLN A 13 -33.14 -12.50 -28.46
CA GLN A 13 -32.48 -13.64 -27.83
C GLN A 13 -30.98 -13.73 -28.15
N ARG A 14 -30.57 -13.31 -29.36
CA ARG A 14 -29.15 -13.17 -29.70
C ARG A 14 -28.45 -12.08 -28.89
N GLU A 15 -29.12 -10.96 -28.65
CA GLU A 15 -28.60 -9.88 -27.80
C GLU A 15 -28.51 -10.32 -26.34
N ARG A 16 -29.57 -10.90 -25.76
CA ARG A 16 -29.55 -11.42 -24.38
C ARG A 16 -28.53 -12.54 -24.16
N SER A 17 -28.38 -13.46 -25.12
CA SER A 17 -27.37 -14.53 -25.00
C SER A 17 -25.95 -14.01 -25.10
N LYS A 18 -25.73 -12.89 -25.80
CA LYS A 18 -24.45 -12.20 -25.79
C LYS A 18 -24.18 -11.58 -24.42
N ASP A 19 -25.14 -10.86 -23.85
CA ASP A 19 -24.98 -10.23 -22.53
C ASP A 19 -24.63 -11.26 -21.44
N VAL A 20 -25.33 -12.40 -21.41
CA VAL A 20 -25.02 -13.49 -20.46
C VAL A 20 -23.61 -14.06 -20.67
N CYS A 21 -23.17 -14.23 -21.92
CA CYS A 21 -21.83 -14.71 -22.23
C CYS A 21 -20.75 -13.71 -21.80
N ASP A 22 -21.00 -12.42 -22.02
CA ASP A 22 -20.09 -11.34 -21.66
C ASP A 22 -20.00 -11.23 -20.12
N ASP A 23 -21.11 -11.33 -19.40
CA ASP A 23 -21.15 -11.35 -17.92
C ASP A 23 -20.37 -12.51 -17.33
N ILE A 24 -20.52 -13.73 -17.89
CA ILE A 24 -19.76 -14.91 -17.44
C ILE A 24 -18.26 -14.69 -17.67
N THR A 25 -17.87 -14.14 -18.82
CA THR A 25 -16.46 -13.90 -19.14
C THR A 25 -15.87 -12.87 -18.18
N ASN A 26 -16.57 -11.76 -17.96
CA ASN A 26 -16.17 -10.72 -17.01
C ASN A 26 -16.02 -11.26 -15.58
N ALA A 27 -16.95 -12.11 -15.13
CA ALA A 27 -16.89 -12.71 -13.80
C ALA A 27 -15.65 -13.61 -13.65
N VAL A 28 -15.33 -14.41 -14.68
CA VAL A 28 -14.15 -15.29 -14.65
C VAL A 28 -12.85 -14.50 -14.66
N GLU A 29 -12.77 -13.44 -15.45
CA GLU A 29 -11.61 -12.54 -15.45
C GLU A 29 -11.43 -11.86 -14.08
N HIS A 30 -12.53 -11.43 -13.45
CA HIS A 30 -12.50 -10.85 -12.12
C HIS A 30 -11.99 -11.83 -11.06
N TYR A 31 -12.54 -13.05 -11.01
CA TYR A 31 -12.06 -14.08 -10.08
C TYR A 31 -10.63 -14.52 -10.35
N ALA A 32 -10.20 -14.51 -11.62
CA ALA A 32 -8.81 -14.78 -11.95
C ALA A 32 -7.89 -13.68 -11.40
N ALA A 33 -8.27 -12.40 -11.53
CA ALA A 33 -7.50 -11.29 -10.94
C ALA A 33 -7.40 -11.42 -9.41
N GLU A 34 -8.54 -11.61 -8.72
CA GLU A 34 -8.57 -11.79 -7.27
C GLU A 34 -7.71 -12.99 -6.80
N GLY A 35 -7.73 -14.09 -7.54
CA GLY A 35 -6.92 -15.27 -7.24
C GLY A 35 -5.42 -15.00 -7.35
N PHE A 36 -4.98 -14.15 -8.30
CA PHE A 36 -3.58 -13.76 -8.43
C PHE A 36 -3.15 -12.76 -7.37
N ASP A 37 -4.00 -11.82 -7.00
CA ASP A 37 -3.75 -10.90 -5.87
C ASP A 37 -3.60 -11.67 -4.56
N ALA A 38 -4.48 -12.66 -4.32
CA ALA A 38 -4.40 -13.55 -3.16
C ALA A 38 -3.11 -14.39 -3.17
N LEU A 39 -2.72 -14.92 -4.34
CA LEU A 39 -1.48 -15.67 -4.49
C LEU A 39 -0.24 -14.79 -4.24
N GLU A 40 -0.24 -13.55 -4.71
CA GLU A 40 0.83 -12.58 -4.43
C GLU A 40 0.93 -12.30 -2.93
N SER A 41 -0.20 -12.08 -2.25
CA SER A 41 -0.23 -11.88 -0.79
C SER A 41 0.33 -13.08 -0.05
N CYS A 42 -0.13 -14.29 -0.37
CA CYS A 42 0.37 -15.53 0.26
C CYS A 42 1.87 -15.73 0.04
N LEU A 43 2.39 -15.46 -1.16
CA LEU A 43 3.82 -15.57 -1.44
C LEU A 43 4.63 -14.57 -0.61
N ASN A 44 4.15 -13.33 -0.49
CA ASN A 44 4.81 -12.30 0.31
C ASN A 44 4.79 -12.61 1.81
N GLU A 45 3.70 -13.19 2.32
CA GLU A 45 3.55 -13.56 3.73
C GLU A 45 4.40 -14.77 4.12
N GLU A 46 4.41 -15.83 3.31
CA GLU A 46 5.07 -17.10 3.65
C GLU A 46 6.58 -17.09 3.45
N THR A 47 7.09 -16.29 2.51
CA THR A 47 8.52 -16.30 2.16
C THR A 47 9.32 -15.15 2.75
N ASP A 48 8.66 -14.13 3.31
CA ASP A 48 9.24 -12.84 3.71
C ASP A 48 10.33 -12.36 2.73
N PRO A 49 9.97 -12.17 1.44
CA PRO A 49 10.96 -12.03 0.38
C PRO A 49 11.66 -10.67 0.44
N ASP A 50 12.96 -10.65 0.11
CA ASP A 50 13.68 -9.42 -0.13
C ASP A 50 13.11 -8.67 -1.35
N GLU A 51 13.41 -7.37 -1.49
CA GLU A 51 12.87 -6.53 -2.58
C GLU A 51 13.14 -7.09 -3.97
N ARG A 52 14.27 -7.78 -4.15
CA ARG A 52 14.63 -8.42 -5.41
C ARG A 52 13.72 -9.63 -5.69
N THR A 53 13.45 -10.46 -4.69
CA THR A 53 12.57 -11.64 -4.83
C THR A 53 11.12 -11.21 -4.99
N LYS A 54 10.66 -10.16 -4.30
CA LYS A 54 9.33 -9.54 -4.53
C LYS A 54 9.14 -9.14 -5.98
N ALA A 55 10.11 -8.41 -6.54
CA ALA A 55 10.05 -7.99 -7.94
C ALA A 55 10.03 -9.19 -8.91
N ALA A 56 10.78 -10.26 -8.59
CA ALA A 56 10.80 -11.47 -9.38
C ALA A 56 9.47 -12.24 -9.31
N PHE A 57 8.84 -12.35 -8.13
CA PHE A 57 7.52 -12.94 -7.95
C PHE A 57 6.47 -12.17 -8.73
N LYS A 58 6.43 -10.85 -8.58
CA LYS A 58 5.49 -10.00 -9.31
C LYS A 58 5.62 -10.18 -10.81
N HIS A 59 6.83 -10.12 -11.35
CA HIS A 59 7.07 -10.35 -12.78
C HIS A 59 6.65 -11.76 -13.23
N GLY A 60 6.88 -12.78 -12.39
CA GLY A 60 6.45 -14.16 -12.67
C GLY A 60 4.93 -14.32 -12.67
N LEU A 61 4.25 -13.71 -11.70
CA LEU A 61 2.80 -13.68 -11.58
C LEU A 61 2.16 -12.92 -12.73
N ASP A 62 2.68 -11.74 -13.09
CA ASP A 62 2.23 -10.96 -14.25
C ASP A 62 2.33 -11.77 -15.55
N ALA A 63 3.45 -12.48 -15.76
CA ALA A 63 3.63 -13.33 -16.93
C ALA A 63 2.67 -14.54 -16.96
N LEU A 64 2.38 -15.12 -15.78
CA LEU A 64 1.44 -16.22 -15.66
C LEU A 64 -0.01 -15.74 -15.86
N TYR A 65 -0.36 -14.59 -15.29
CA TYR A 65 -1.66 -13.96 -15.44
C TYR A 65 -1.93 -13.59 -16.89
N ALA A 66 -0.96 -12.99 -17.59
CA ALA A 66 -1.07 -12.69 -19.03
C ALA A 66 -1.34 -13.97 -19.86
N LYS A 67 -0.68 -15.09 -19.54
CA LYS A 67 -0.95 -16.38 -20.19
C LYS A 67 -2.35 -16.90 -19.86
N LEU A 68 -2.79 -16.75 -18.61
CA LEU A 68 -4.13 -17.16 -18.20
C LEU A 68 -5.19 -16.33 -18.93
N GLN A 69 -5.03 -15.01 -19.05
CA GLN A 69 -5.96 -14.14 -19.78
C GLN A 69 -6.13 -14.58 -21.24
N LEU A 70 -5.04 -14.91 -21.94
CA LEU A 70 -5.13 -15.46 -23.29
C LEU A 70 -5.92 -16.77 -23.32
N LYS A 71 -5.73 -17.64 -22.33
CA LYS A 71 -6.46 -18.92 -22.22
C LYS A 71 -7.92 -18.72 -21.85
N ILE A 72 -8.25 -17.76 -20.99
CA ILE A 72 -9.62 -17.39 -20.67
C ILE A 72 -10.30 -16.91 -21.95
N GLY A 73 -9.71 -15.95 -22.67
CA GLY A 73 -10.24 -15.46 -23.93
C GLY A 73 -10.50 -16.56 -24.95
N ASP A 74 -9.52 -17.44 -25.22
CA ASP A 74 -9.68 -18.54 -26.19
C ASP A 74 -10.77 -19.54 -25.78
N ASN A 75 -10.78 -19.98 -24.52
CA ASN A 75 -11.70 -21.01 -24.05
C ASN A 75 -13.11 -20.46 -23.88
N PHE A 76 -13.26 -19.24 -23.37
CA PHE A 76 -14.57 -18.62 -23.20
C PHE A 76 -15.15 -18.19 -24.54
N ASN A 77 -14.34 -17.78 -25.53
CA ASN A 77 -14.85 -17.60 -26.89
C ASN A 77 -15.46 -18.90 -27.45
N ARG A 78 -14.78 -20.04 -27.28
CA ARG A 78 -15.30 -21.35 -27.71
C ARG A 78 -16.56 -21.75 -26.94
N PHE A 79 -16.55 -21.56 -25.62
CA PHE A 79 -17.71 -21.82 -24.76
C PHE A 79 -18.90 -20.98 -25.20
N CYS A 80 -18.73 -19.67 -25.38
CA CYS A 80 -19.78 -18.75 -25.79
C CYS A 80 -20.32 -19.10 -27.18
N SER A 81 -19.46 -19.46 -28.13
CA SER A 81 -19.91 -19.96 -29.44
C SER A 81 -20.74 -21.24 -29.32
N HIS A 82 -20.31 -22.19 -28.48
CA HIS A 82 -21.04 -23.44 -28.27
C HIS A 82 -22.37 -23.21 -27.55
N ALA A 83 -22.38 -22.41 -26.47
CA ALA A 83 -23.57 -22.08 -25.71
C ALA A 83 -24.60 -21.35 -26.58
N LYS A 84 -24.17 -20.43 -27.45
CA LYS A 84 -25.04 -19.76 -28.42
C LYS A 84 -25.68 -20.73 -29.41
N ALA A 85 -24.94 -21.74 -29.86
CA ALA A 85 -25.43 -22.73 -30.82
C ALA A 85 -26.31 -23.81 -30.19
N ALA A 86 -26.01 -24.25 -28.96
CA ALA A 86 -26.62 -25.42 -28.34
C ALA A 86 -27.66 -25.07 -27.26
N CYS A 87 -27.43 -24.02 -26.47
CA CYS A 87 -28.25 -23.70 -25.30
C CYS A 87 -29.19 -22.52 -25.55
N PHE A 88 -28.73 -21.52 -26.31
CA PHE A 88 -29.49 -20.29 -26.56
C PHE A 88 -30.14 -20.23 -27.95
N ALA A 89 -29.90 -21.23 -28.80
CA ALA A 89 -30.56 -21.32 -30.10
C ALA A 89 -31.98 -21.84 -29.94
N ILE A 90 -32.94 -21.17 -30.59
CA ILE A 90 -34.29 -21.71 -30.76
C ILE A 90 -34.26 -22.61 -32.00
N PRO A 91 -34.70 -23.89 -31.91
CA PRO A 91 -34.85 -24.75 -33.07
C PRO A 91 -35.77 -24.12 -34.12
N SER A 92 -35.41 -24.23 -35.41
CA SER A 92 -36.17 -23.66 -36.52
C SER A 92 -37.63 -24.12 -36.55
N GLU A 93 -37.87 -25.36 -36.12
CA GLU A 93 -39.19 -25.98 -36.07
C GLU A 93 -40.12 -25.24 -35.11
N VAL A 94 -39.58 -24.71 -34.00
CA VAL A 94 -40.35 -23.94 -33.00
C VAL A 94 -40.69 -22.56 -33.54
N ILE A 95 -39.76 -21.92 -34.25
CA ILE A 95 -39.97 -20.61 -34.88
C ILE A 95 -41.05 -20.71 -35.98
N GLU A 96 -40.98 -21.76 -36.79
CA GLU A 96 -41.98 -22.02 -37.83
C GLU A 96 -43.35 -22.35 -37.25
N TYR A 97 -43.41 -23.10 -36.15
CA TYR A 97 -44.65 -23.38 -35.43
C TYR A 97 -45.28 -22.11 -34.87
N GLU A 98 -44.53 -21.26 -34.17
CA GLU A 98 -45.04 -19.97 -33.67
C GLU A 98 -45.56 -19.07 -34.79
N SER A 99 -44.92 -19.07 -35.97
CA SER A 99 -45.37 -18.27 -37.12
C SER A 99 -46.66 -18.76 -37.77
N ARG A 100 -47.05 -20.02 -37.51
CA ARG A 100 -48.23 -20.68 -38.11
C ARG A 100 -49.43 -20.76 -37.18
N VAL A 101 -49.24 -20.49 -35.89
CA VAL A 101 -50.31 -20.47 -34.91
C VAL A 101 -50.91 -19.06 -34.88
N GLU A 102 -52.01 -18.85 -35.62
CA GLU A 102 -52.84 -17.63 -35.51
C GLU A 102 -53.47 -17.48 -34.10
N GLU A 103 -53.42 -18.52 -33.26
CA GLU A 103 -54.00 -18.57 -31.91
C GLU A 103 -53.13 -17.96 -30.79
N ILE A 104 -51.96 -17.38 -31.07
CA ILE A 104 -51.17 -16.71 -30.00
C ILE A 104 -51.84 -15.41 -29.50
N ASP A 105 -52.89 -14.93 -30.17
CA ASP A 105 -53.80 -13.91 -29.64
C ASP A 105 -54.78 -14.46 -28.58
N ALA A 106 -54.77 -15.77 -28.30
CA ALA A 106 -55.56 -16.40 -27.23
C ALA A 106 -54.75 -16.60 -25.94
N LEU A 107 -53.86 -15.67 -25.60
CA LEU A 107 -53.48 -15.52 -24.19
C LEU A 107 -54.78 -15.25 -23.39
N PRO A 108 -54.97 -15.85 -22.21
CA PRO A 108 -56.15 -15.55 -21.40
C PRO A 108 -56.20 -14.03 -21.21
N SER A 109 -57.27 -13.40 -21.68
CA SER A 109 -57.42 -11.95 -21.58
C SER A 109 -57.32 -11.59 -20.10
N VAL A 110 -56.24 -10.91 -19.74
CA VAL A 110 -56.07 -10.30 -18.41
C VAL A 110 -57.31 -9.43 -18.18
N SER A 111 -57.96 -9.56 -17.04
CA SER A 111 -59.17 -8.76 -16.80
C SER A 111 -58.80 -7.27 -16.76
N GLU A 112 -59.73 -6.38 -17.11
CA GLU A 112 -59.47 -4.93 -17.03
C GLU A 112 -59.06 -4.51 -15.60
N GLU A 113 -59.55 -5.21 -14.57
CA GLU A 113 -59.13 -4.98 -13.19
C GLU A 113 -57.67 -5.38 -12.93
N GLU A 114 -57.23 -6.52 -13.46
CA GLU A 114 -55.84 -6.99 -13.34
C GLU A 114 -54.88 -6.08 -14.11
N GLU A 115 -55.26 -5.64 -15.31
CA GLU A 115 -54.46 -4.69 -16.10
C GLU A 115 -54.33 -3.34 -15.37
N SER A 116 -55.43 -2.82 -14.82
CA SER A 116 -55.43 -1.59 -14.02
C SER A 116 -54.59 -1.70 -12.74
N ALA A 117 -54.62 -2.86 -12.09
CA ALA A 117 -53.78 -3.14 -10.91
C ALA A 117 -52.29 -3.16 -11.27
N LEU A 118 -51.92 -3.88 -12.33
CA LEU A 118 -50.55 -3.92 -12.85
C LEU A 118 -50.06 -2.52 -13.24
N ASP A 119 -50.90 -1.71 -13.88
CA ASP A 119 -50.60 -0.33 -14.21
C ASP A 119 -50.35 0.54 -12.96
N GLY A 120 -51.13 0.30 -11.89
CA GLY A 120 -50.93 0.90 -10.58
C GLY A 120 -49.58 0.55 -9.98
N GLU A 121 -49.21 -0.72 -10.00
CA GLU A 121 -47.91 -1.21 -9.53
C GLU A 121 -46.77 -0.64 -10.37
N LEU A 122 -46.93 -0.57 -11.69
CA LEU A 122 -45.92 -0.07 -12.61
C LEU A 122 -45.68 1.43 -12.40
N ARG A 123 -46.74 2.23 -12.17
CA ARG A 123 -46.62 3.63 -11.73
C ARG A 123 -45.89 3.75 -10.39
N SER A 124 -46.22 2.90 -9.43
CA SER A 124 -45.55 2.88 -8.11
C SER A 124 -44.06 2.54 -8.22
N LEU A 125 -43.71 1.52 -9.00
CA LEU A 125 -42.34 1.12 -9.28
C LEU A 125 -41.55 2.22 -10.00
N ARG A 126 -42.14 2.85 -11.03
CA ARG A 126 -41.53 4.01 -11.71
C ARG A 126 -41.24 5.15 -10.73
N ALA A 127 -42.18 5.46 -9.83
CA ALA A 127 -41.99 6.48 -8.80
C ALA A 127 -40.88 6.10 -7.81
N ARG A 128 -40.80 4.82 -7.39
CA ARG A 128 -39.73 4.29 -6.54
C ARG A 128 -38.36 4.40 -7.22
N ILE A 129 -38.27 4.02 -8.49
CA ILE A 129 -37.03 4.13 -9.28
C ILE A 129 -36.59 5.58 -9.40
N SER A 130 -37.52 6.50 -9.67
CA SER A 130 -37.20 7.93 -9.75
C SER A 130 -36.63 8.46 -8.43
N ARG A 131 -37.26 8.11 -7.29
CA ARG A 131 -36.74 8.46 -5.94
C ARG A 131 -35.37 7.85 -5.68
N ALA A 132 -35.16 6.59 -6.02
CA ALA A 132 -33.87 5.91 -5.85
C ALA A 132 -32.77 6.56 -6.70
N ARG A 133 -33.07 6.96 -7.94
CA ARG A 133 -32.14 7.70 -8.81
C ARG A 133 -31.79 9.09 -8.26
N ALA A 134 -32.77 9.80 -7.71
CA ALA A 134 -32.54 11.08 -7.05
C ALA A 134 -31.62 10.91 -5.83
N LEU A 135 -31.90 9.91 -4.97
CA LEU A 135 -31.06 9.58 -3.82
C LEU A 135 -29.63 9.20 -4.23
N LYS A 136 -29.47 8.37 -5.26
CA LYS A 136 -28.17 8.01 -5.83
C LYS A 136 -27.39 9.26 -6.25
N THR A 137 -28.02 10.16 -7.01
CA THR A 137 -27.38 11.41 -7.46
C THR A 137 -26.95 12.29 -6.28
N THR A 138 -27.75 12.35 -5.21
CA THR A 138 -27.38 13.10 -3.99
C THR A 138 -26.20 12.44 -3.28
N SER A 139 -26.24 11.14 -3.09
CA SER A 139 -25.16 10.38 -2.46
C SER A 139 -23.85 10.49 -3.24
N GLU A 140 -23.88 10.42 -4.57
CA GLU A 140 -22.69 10.63 -5.42
C GLU A 140 -22.09 12.04 -5.26
N LYS A 141 -22.92 13.06 -5.03
CA LYS A 141 -22.44 14.42 -4.75
C LYS A 141 -21.80 14.52 -3.37
N GLU A 142 -22.39 13.87 -2.37
CA GLU A 142 -21.84 13.80 -1.01
C GLU A 142 -20.49 13.06 -1.01
N CYS A 143 -20.39 11.91 -1.69
CA CYS A 143 -19.11 11.21 -1.85
C CYS A 143 -18.05 12.11 -2.48
N LYS A 144 -18.37 12.81 -3.58
CA LYS A 144 -17.44 13.75 -4.21
C LYS A 144 -17.03 14.93 -3.32
N ALA A 145 -17.91 15.36 -2.40
CA ALA A 145 -17.59 16.40 -1.43
C ALA A 145 -16.64 15.86 -0.36
N LEU A 146 -16.91 14.66 0.16
CA LEU A 146 -16.05 13.97 1.12
C LEU A 146 -14.67 13.65 0.52
N ASP A 147 -14.58 13.24 -0.74
CA ASP A 147 -13.31 12.98 -1.42
C ASP A 147 -12.44 14.25 -1.46
N LYS A 148 -13.04 15.42 -1.73
CA LYS A 148 -12.32 16.71 -1.70
C LYS A 148 -11.87 17.10 -0.30
N GLU A 149 -12.71 16.84 0.70
CA GLU A 149 -12.35 17.09 2.10
C GLU A 149 -11.18 16.18 2.53
N LEU A 150 -11.21 14.91 2.13
CA LEU A 150 -10.13 13.96 2.37
C LEU A 150 -8.83 14.41 1.69
N GLU A 151 -8.88 14.85 0.43
CA GLU A 151 -7.71 15.37 -0.29
C GLU A 151 -7.12 16.59 0.43
N SER A 152 -7.98 17.51 0.91
CA SER A 152 -7.55 18.66 1.72
C SER A 152 -6.88 18.23 3.03
N HIS A 153 -7.43 17.23 3.71
CA HIS A 153 -6.83 16.69 4.93
C HIS A 153 -5.48 16.02 4.66
N VAL A 154 -5.34 15.27 3.55
CA VAL A 154 -4.05 14.67 3.15
C VAL A 154 -2.99 15.76 2.96
N GLU A 155 -3.33 16.88 2.32
CA GLU A 155 -2.40 18.00 2.19
C GLU A 155 -1.98 18.59 3.55
N VAL A 156 -2.94 18.79 4.45
CA VAL A 156 -2.67 19.34 5.79
C VAL A 156 -1.78 18.39 6.58
N VAL A 157 -2.06 17.09 6.55
CA VAL A 157 -1.23 16.06 7.19
C VAL A 157 0.18 16.08 6.59
N GLY A 158 0.32 16.19 5.27
CA GLY A 158 1.62 16.31 4.61
C GLY A 158 2.42 17.55 5.08
N ARG A 159 1.76 18.70 5.23
CA ARG A 159 2.39 19.93 5.77
C ARG A 159 2.83 19.73 7.23
N ILE A 160 1.99 19.10 8.06
CA ILE A 160 2.32 18.81 9.46
C ILE A 160 3.55 17.88 9.52
N GLN A 161 3.56 16.80 8.75
CA GLN A 161 4.70 15.87 8.68
C GLN A 161 6.00 16.58 8.25
N ALA A 162 5.93 17.48 7.27
CA ALA A 162 7.06 18.29 6.85
C ALA A 162 7.59 19.21 7.96
N ILE A 163 6.68 19.88 8.69
CA ILE A 163 7.05 20.72 9.84
C ILE A 163 7.68 19.86 10.94
N THR A 164 7.08 18.73 11.29
CA THR A 164 7.63 17.80 12.30
C THR A 164 9.02 17.32 11.92
N ALA A 165 9.25 16.98 10.65
CA ALA A 165 10.58 16.60 10.16
C ALA A 165 11.60 17.74 10.24
N ALA A 166 11.19 18.97 9.91
CA ALA A 166 12.06 20.15 10.02
C ALA A 166 12.43 20.46 11.48
N VAL A 167 11.46 20.44 12.39
CA VAL A 167 11.68 20.62 13.84
C VAL A 167 12.57 19.52 14.39
N GLY A 168 12.40 18.27 13.95
CA GLY A 168 13.28 17.15 14.33
C GLY A 168 14.74 17.39 13.94
N LYS A 169 15.00 17.88 12.72
CA LYS A 169 16.35 18.23 12.25
C LYS A 169 16.96 19.39 13.05
N GLU A 170 16.18 20.42 13.33
CA GLU A 170 16.65 21.57 14.10
C GLU A 170 16.97 21.17 15.55
N ASN A 171 16.11 20.37 16.18
CA ASN A 171 16.37 19.83 17.51
C ASN A 171 17.65 18.98 17.57
N ALA A 172 17.93 18.19 16.52
CA ALA A 172 19.17 17.44 16.43
C ALA A 172 20.41 18.37 16.38
N ARG A 173 20.36 19.44 15.59
CA ARG A 173 21.44 20.44 15.50
C ARG A 173 21.65 21.18 16.83
N VAL A 174 20.57 21.60 17.48
CA VAL A 174 20.66 22.26 18.80
C VAL A 174 21.30 21.33 19.82
N LYS A 175 20.96 20.04 19.82
CA LYS A 175 21.55 19.04 20.70
C LYS A 175 23.06 18.85 20.42
N GLU A 176 23.47 18.80 19.16
CA GLU A 176 24.89 18.75 18.78
C GLU A 176 25.65 20.00 19.24
N GLY A 177 25.09 21.20 19.02
CA GLY A 177 25.66 22.46 19.48
C GLY A 177 25.80 22.54 20.99
N LEU A 178 24.79 22.07 21.74
CA LEU A 178 24.83 21.99 23.20
C LEU A 178 25.95 21.05 23.68
N ASN A 179 26.11 19.89 23.04
CA ASN A 179 27.18 18.96 23.36
C ASN A 179 28.57 19.57 23.11
N ALA A 180 28.74 20.27 21.98
CA ALA A 180 29.98 20.96 21.65
C ALA A 180 30.31 22.08 22.65
N ALA A 181 29.32 22.91 23.02
CA ALA A 181 29.47 23.93 24.04
C ALA A 181 29.85 23.32 25.40
N GLY A 182 29.24 22.20 25.78
CA GLY A 182 29.59 21.44 26.97
C GLY A 182 31.05 20.98 26.97
N ALA A 183 31.55 20.48 25.83
CA ALA A 183 32.94 20.08 25.67
C ALA A 183 33.92 21.27 25.80
N ILE A 184 33.58 22.43 25.23
CA ILE A 184 34.36 23.66 25.37
C ILE A 184 34.42 24.10 26.83
N VAL A 185 33.28 24.14 27.53
CA VAL A 185 33.23 24.49 28.96
C VAL A 185 34.06 23.52 29.80
N HIS A 186 33.99 22.23 29.51
CA HIS A 186 34.79 21.22 30.20
C HIS A 186 36.30 21.45 29.98
N THR A 187 36.70 21.73 28.74
CA THR A 187 38.09 22.00 28.37
C THR A 187 38.60 23.29 29.03
N ALA A 188 37.78 24.35 29.04
CA ALA A 188 38.09 25.60 29.71
C ALA A 188 38.29 25.40 31.22
N LYS A 189 37.45 24.59 31.88
CA LYS A 189 37.62 24.21 33.29
C LYS A 189 38.92 23.45 33.55
N GLN A 190 39.37 22.61 32.61
CA GLN A 190 40.65 21.88 32.72
C GLN A 190 41.86 22.81 32.49
N LEU A 191 41.75 23.81 31.62
CA LEU A 191 42.81 24.78 31.36
C LEU A 191 42.95 25.85 32.44
N GLN A 192 41.86 26.17 33.15
CA GLN A 192 41.83 27.17 34.22
C GLN A 192 42.90 26.97 35.32
N PRO A 193 43.12 25.77 35.90
CA PRO A 193 44.19 25.56 36.87
C PRO A 193 45.59 25.66 36.24
N LEU A 194 45.76 25.26 34.97
CA LEU A 194 47.05 25.36 34.27
C LEU A 194 47.44 26.82 34.00
N LEU A 195 46.46 27.66 33.64
CA LEU A 195 46.66 29.10 33.49
C LEU A 195 46.98 29.76 34.85
N ALA A 196 46.25 29.41 35.91
CA ALA A 196 46.55 29.91 37.26
C ALA A 196 47.96 29.49 37.73
N GLN A 197 48.40 28.27 37.39
CA GLN A 197 49.74 27.79 37.67
C GLN A 197 50.81 28.54 36.85
N ALA A 198 50.55 28.79 35.57
CA ALA A 198 51.46 29.56 34.70
C ALA A 198 51.60 31.02 35.15
N GLU A 199 50.49 31.68 35.54
CA GLU A 199 50.52 33.03 36.11
C GLU A 199 51.27 33.10 37.44
N ALA A 200 51.12 32.08 38.30
CA ALA A 200 51.88 31.97 39.54
C ALA A 200 53.38 31.79 39.27
N MET A 201 53.76 30.98 38.28
CA MET A 201 55.16 30.79 37.85
C MET A 201 55.76 32.07 37.24
N GLN A 202 54.96 32.87 36.54
CA GLN A 202 55.40 34.15 35.99
C GLN A 202 55.60 35.21 37.08
N ARG A 203 54.70 35.28 38.07
CA ARG A 203 54.82 36.21 39.22
C ARG A 203 55.97 35.87 40.17
N THR A 204 56.32 34.58 40.28
CA THR A 204 57.43 34.13 41.13
C THR A 204 58.79 34.18 40.43
N GLY A 205 58.85 34.65 39.18
CA GLY A 205 60.11 34.89 38.48
C GLY A 205 60.97 33.63 38.35
N GLY A 206 60.49 32.64 37.59
CA GLY A 206 61.35 31.59 37.00
C GLY A 206 62.39 30.96 37.93
N PHE A 207 62.02 30.58 39.16
CA PHE A 207 62.88 29.78 40.02
C PHE A 207 62.37 28.34 40.04
N MET A 208 63.02 27.48 39.26
CA MET A 208 62.91 26.04 39.44
C MET A 208 63.53 25.68 40.79
N PRO A 209 62.79 25.11 41.77
CA PRO A 209 63.45 24.43 42.85
C PRO A 209 64.04 23.15 42.25
N GLU A 210 65.35 22.97 42.36
CA GLU A 210 65.96 21.67 42.11
C GLU A 210 65.24 20.61 42.96
N ARG A 211 64.41 19.80 42.30
CA ARG A 211 64.07 18.48 42.82
C ARG A 211 64.97 17.49 42.11
N SER A 212 66.03 17.13 42.83
CA SER A 212 66.70 15.86 42.69
C SER A 212 65.67 14.72 42.77
N THR A 213 65.27 14.21 41.61
CA THR A 213 65.06 12.78 41.30
C THR A 213 64.61 12.68 39.85
N SER A 214 65.50 12.18 39.01
CA SER A 214 65.24 11.88 37.61
C SER A 214 64.11 10.84 37.50
N ILE A 215 62.95 11.25 37.00
CA ILE A 215 62.04 10.33 36.33
C ILE A 215 61.71 10.98 34.99
N ASP A 216 62.23 10.36 33.94
CA ASP A 216 62.02 10.78 32.54
C ASP A 216 60.50 10.90 32.27
N PRO A 217 60.00 12.04 31.76
CA PRO A 217 58.59 12.24 31.46
C PRO A 217 58.03 11.20 30.46
N VAL A 218 58.89 10.64 29.59
CA VAL A 218 58.52 9.53 28.70
C VAL A 218 58.30 8.24 29.49
N VAL A 219 59.07 8.01 30.54
CA VAL A 219 58.92 6.86 31.45
C VAL A 219 57.71 7.03 32.37
N MET A 220 57.39 8.24 32.83
CA MET A 220 56.12 8.51 33.54
C MET A 220 54.91 8.31 32.63
N ALA A 221 54.95 8.80 31.38
CA ALA A 221 53.88 8.59 30.42
C ALA A 221 53.71 7.09 30.09
N ASN A 222 54.80 6.36 29.86
CA ASN A 222 54.75 4.92 29.63
C ASN A 222 54.26 4.14 30.85
N ASN A 223 54.66 4.53 32.07
CA ASN A 223 54.17 3.90 33.29
C ASN A 223 52.71 4.25 33.59
N ALA A 224 52.24 5.46 33.26
CA ALA A 224 50.83 5.83 33.35
C ALA A 224 49.98 5.06 32.33
N VAL A 225 50.45 4.93 31.08
CA VAL A 225 49.80 4.10 30.05
C VAL A 225 49.79 2.63 30.46
N LYS A 226 50.90 2.09 30.99
CA LYS A 226 50.96 0.72 31.53
C LYS A 226 50.07 0.54 32.75
N GLN A 227 50.01 1.50 33.68
CA GLN A 227 49.10 1.47 34.83
C GLN A 227 47.64 1.48 34.38
N HIS A 228 47.27 2.30 33.38
CA HIS A 228 45.92 2.30 32.79
C HIS A 228 45.58 1.00 32.04
N PHE A 229 46.58 0.31 31.50
CA PHE A 229 46.41 -1.01 30.89
C PHE A 229 46.32 -2.13 31.93
N ILE A 230 47.15 -2.10 32.98
CA ILE A 230 47.23 -3.11 34.03
C ILE A 230 46.06 -3.00 35.01
N GLN A 231 45.55 -1.78 35.28
CA GLN A 231 44.35 -1.57 36.10
C GLN A 231 43.03 -1.85 35.36
N GLY A 232 43.09 -2.40 34.13
CA GLY A 232 41.93 -2.98 33.46
C GLY A 232 40.86 -1.98 33.01
N SER A 233 41.06 -0.66 33.15
CA SER A 233 40.05 0.36 32.85
C SER A 233 39.73 0.42 31.34
N SER A 234 40.73 0.32 30.46
CA SER A 234 40.50 0.36 29.00
C SER A 234 39.75 -0.88 28.49
N LEU A 235 40.16 -2.07 28.93
CA LEU A 235 39.61 -3.34 28.44
C LEU A 235 38.25 -3.68 29.07
N SER A 236 38.01 -3.27 30.33
CA SER A 236 36.69 -3.37 30.96
C SER A 236 35.69 -2.37 30.39
N VAL A 237 36.12 -1.15 30.05
CA VAL A 237 35.28 -0.15 29.36
C VAL A 237 34.93 -0.62 27.95
N LEU A 238 35.88 -1.19 27.20
CA LEU A 238 35.62 -1.77 25.88
C LEU A 238 34.69 -3.00 25.96
N ARG A 239 34.84 -3.87 26.97
CA ARG A 239 33.88 -4.98 27.22
C ARG A 239 32.50 -4.47 27.61
N SER A 240 32.40 -3.41 28.42
CA SER A 240 31.14 -2.78 28.80
C SER A 240 30.45 -2.11 27.61
N LEU A 241 31.20 -1.42 26.75
CA LEU A 241 30.70 -0.87 25.49
C LEU A 241 30.22 -1.98 24.53
N ASN A 242 30.99 -3.06 24.39
CA ASN A 242 30.61 -4.18 23.52
C ASN A 242 29.38 -4.93 24.06
N ALA A 243 29.25 -5.10 25.38
CA ALA A 243 28.07 -5.67 26.01
C ALA A 243 26.83 -4.77 25.81
N LYS A 244 26.98 -3.44 25.92
CA LYS A 244 25.90 -2.48 25.63
C LYS A 244 25.49 -2.49 24.15
N LEU A 245 26.45 -2.52 23.23
CA LEU A 245 26.18 -2.64 21.79
C LEU A 245 25.48 -3.96 21.46
N SER A 246 25.91 -5.07 22.04
CA SER A 246 25.29 -6.38 21.83
C SER A 246 23.84 -6.41 22.35
N SER A 247 23.56 -5.75 23.48
CA SER A 247 22.20 -5.66 24.03
C SER A 247 21.24 -4.77 23.23
N GLN A 248 21.75 -3.88 22.38
CA GLN A 248 20.93 -3.01 21.52
C GLN A 248 20.61 -3.64 20.15
N VAL A 249 21.27 -4.73 19.77
CA VAL A 249 21.03 -5.44 18.50
C VAL A 249 19.98 -6.55 18.65
N THR A 250 19.66 -6.94 19.88
CA THR A 250 18.66 -7.97 20.21
C THR A 250 17.34 -7.41 20.78
N ALA A 251 17.08 -6.11 20.62
CA ALA A 251 15.81 -5.47 20.95
C ALA A 251 15.30 -4.69 19.75
#